data_AF-A0A9D8UT65-F1
#
_entry.id   AF-A0A9D8UT65-F1
#
_cell.length_a   1.000
_cell.length_b   1.000
_cell.length_c   1.000
_cell.angle_alpha   90.00
_cell.angle_beta   90.00
_cell.angle_gamma   90.00
#
_symmetry.space_group_name_H-M   'P 1'
#
loop_
_entity.id
_entity.type
_entity.pdbx_description
1 polymer ?
#
loop_
_entity_poly.entity_id
_entity_poly.type
_entity_poly.pdbx_seq_one_letter_code
_entity_poly.pdbx_strand_id
1 'polypeptide(L)'
;MDTGLTTIGEEDVEKHLPTAQSMVTRVIVMEDGTGRSQTALAGTGRRFISPVSSGSVRRTREVELTKTIQAVRPGDQLLSIGQHTVLYRARRGIQVALAVGDNFAKATDLESLQAKNTRAPLEGEEAAIYKRLLAASAYVAAFSFASYLLQLIESDGEAPNDVAEPDFVFDTQQDALKAMVAGLDAAIAGAKDEQDLAARTRTFATEAIEGLLQRRGRFDGLGAFDNAHMRLDADDFTIDGFDVAPGRKVKPLTMDFKKPEEVVGNHIAKYQSIKLAKMLMAYDFDRQMNPFVELGGFLFTFIGDGAPGTGKTTLIRMIAGLVHEYCQVGGYPFHYENFGVDQISSYQGKSGQSCRQFIDNVLSPRAIGFGTIDDIDQVAARRSDDRASAGQHEITGVLMSAFSGAMTVVRGNCSFGMFSNYPENVDDALRQRAGARWLVDGPQTRDDYIDIFALLAGKNHKIPLGKHELYAAQEIQRAVDTAYEQHSKPQEDGLERIYERFMKDNGAPKTLADIGTYLHMIKEVEPRFTGRAIKNVTDAIKMRAMDIELPDEWFEAPEAFMHKSYDDKKAMIEELRGPFDMEMVIQEVNRYADSEFRYSDRADDAAVERVIRDQRIRERAIREIEDMKSKGHWGG
;
A
#
# COMPACT_ATOMS: atom_id res chain seq x y z
N MET A 1 -1.76 -27.08 -1.16
CA MET A 1 -1.97 -27.03 0.30
C MET A 1 -2.15 -25.57 0.62
N ASP A 2 -3.35 -25.19 1.05
CA ASP A 2 -3.68 -23.85 1.54
C ASP A 2 -2.65 -23.43 2.58
N THR A 3 -1.92 -22.36 2.34
CA THR A 3 -1.11 -21.71 3.39
C THR A 3 -2.02 -20.73 4.14
N GLY A 4 -2.95 -21.30 4.91
CA GLY A 4 -3.72 -20.56 5.90
C GLY A 4 -2.79 -19.97 6.97
N LEU A 5 -3.23 -18.89 7.62
CA LEU A 5 -2.52 -18.27 8.72
C LEU A 5 -2.27 -19.31 9.83
N THR A 6 -1.00 -19.61 10.10
CA THR A 6 -0.59 -20.52 11.16
C THR A 6 -0.47 -19.73 12.46
N THR A 7 -1.32 -20.04 13.43
CA THR A 7 -1.21 -19.43 14.76
C THR A 7 -0.14 -20.16 15.55
N ILE A 8 0.84 -19.42 16.08
CA ILE A 8 1.84 -19.94 17.02
C ILE A 8 1.17 -19.98 18.39
N GLY A 9 0.89 -21.19 18.90
CA GLY A 9 0.29 -21.35 20.22
C GLY A 9 1.23 -20.90 21.34
N GLU A 10 0.69 -20.30 22.39
CA GLU A 10 1.48 -19.84 23.54
C GLU A 10 2.23 -21.00 24.21
N GLU A 11 1.60 -22.19 24.31
CA GLU A 11 2.22 -23.39 24.86
C GLU A 11 3.48 -23.84 24.09
N ASP A 12 3.49 -23.65 22.77
CA ASP A 12 4.65 -23.95 21.91
C ASP A 12 5.81 -22.98 22.13
N VAL A 13 5.53 -21.77 22.61
CA VAL A 13 6.55 -20.77 22.96
C VAL A 13 7.06 -21.01 24.39
N GLU A 14 6.16 -21.25 25.34
CA GLU A 14 6.49 -21.43 26.77
C GLU A 14 7.44 -22.60 27.04
N LYS A 15 7.32 -23.70 26.29
CA LYS A 15 8.20 -24.88 26.46
C LYS A 15 9.69 -24.55 26.25
N HIS A 16 10.01 -23.49 25.50
CA HIS A 16 11.38 -23.05 25.22
C HIS A 16 11.94 -22.08 26.28
N LEU A 17 11.16 -21.75 27.32
CA LEU A 17 11.56 -20.83 28.38
C LEU A 17 12.90 -21.16 29.05
N PRO A 18 13.20 -22.41 29.47
CA PRO A 18 14.47 -22.73 30.12
C PRO A 18 15.68 -22.48 29.21
N THR A 19 15.56 -22.81 27.92
CA THR A 19 16.61 -22.62 26.92
C THR A 19 16.85 -21.13 26.68
N ALA A 20 15.78 -20.37 26.45
CA ALA A 20 15.86 -18.92 26.26
C ALA A 20 16.43 -18.20 27.48
N GLN A 21 16.02 -18.60 28.70
CA GLN A 21 16.54 -18.03 29.93
C GLN A 21 18.04 -18.30 30.09
N SER A 22 18.53 -19.49 29.74
CA SER A 22 19.97 -19.79 29.79
C SER A 22 20.76 -18.92 28.81
N MET A 23 20.27 -18.72 27.58
CA MET A 23 20.95 -17.92 26.56
C MET A 23 21.13 -16.44 26.95
N VAL A 24 20.13 -15.82 27.59
CA VAL A 24 20.24 -14.40 28.00
C VAL A 24 20.99 -14.20 29.33
N THR A 25 21.13 -15.26 30.13
CA THR A 25 21.87 -15.20 31.41
C THR A 25 23.35 -15.46 31.20
N ARG A 26 23.70 -16.53 30.50
CA ARG A 26 25.08 -16.91 30.22
C ARG A 26 25.17 -17.85 29.03
N VAL A 27 25.91 -17.44 28.01
CA VAL A 27 26.21 -18.27 26.85
C VAL A 27 27.71 -18.25 26.54
N ILE A 28 28.25 -19.39 26.13
CA ILE A 28 29.62 -19.50 25.64
C ILE A 28 29.56 -19.58 24.12
N VAL A 29 30.23 -18.64 23.45
CA VAL A 29 30.38 -18.61 22.00
C VAL A 29 31.84 -18.79 21.60
N MET A 30 32.07 -19.36 20.42
CA MET A 30 33.40 -19.41 19.81
C MET A 30 33.49 -18.30 18.77
N GLU A 31 34.43 -17.38 18.95
CA GLU A 31 34.69 -16.30 18.01
C GLU A 31 36.03 -16.54 17.30
N ASP A 32 36.09 -16.23 16.00
CA ASP A 32 37.36 -16.17 15.28
C ASP A 32 38.15 -14.95 15.79
N GLY A 33 39.33 -15.21 16.38
CA GLY A 33 40.14 -14.15 16.97
C GLY A 33 40.52 -13.09 15.93
N THR A 34 40.20 -11.82 16.18
CA THR A 34 40.39 -10.70 15.24
C THR A 34 41.86 -10.33 14.94
N GLY A 35 42.83 -11.22 15.21
CA GLY A 35 44.27 -10.96 15.03
C GLY A 35 44.83 -9.79 15.87
N ARG A 36 44.02 -9.17 16.74
CA ARG A 36 44.35 -7.94 17.47
C ARG A 36 44.67 -8.27 18.93
N SER A 37 45.89 -7.94 19.36
CA SER A 37 46.28 -7.99 20.77
C SER A 37 45.50 -6.97 21.59
N GLN A 38 44.95 -7.38 22.75
CA GLN A 38 44.30 -6.47 23.70
C GLN A 38 45.30 -5.67 24.56
N THR A 39 46.57 -6.05 24.58
CA THR A 39 47.61 -5.35 25.34
C THR A 39 48.20 -4.20 24.51
N ALA A 40 48.00 -2.97 24.98
CA ALA A 40 48.78 -1.82 24.54
C ALA A 40 50.25 -2.00 24.99
N LEU A 41 51.24 -1.71 24.14
CA LEU A 41 52.62 -1.65 24.58
C LEU A 41 52.75 -0.52 25.59
N ALA A 42 53.18 -0.84 26.81
CA ALA A 42 53.33 0.11 27.89
C ALA A 42 54.11 1.34 27.42
N GLY A 43 53.52 2.52 27.61
CA GLY A 43 54.16 3.82 27.37
C GLY A 43 54.18 4.34 25.92
N THR A 44 53.63 3.64 24.93
CA THR A 44 53.74 4.08 23.52
C THR A 44 52.42 4.31 22.78
N GLY A 45 51.27 3.97 23.37
CA GLY A 45 49.95 4.10 22.73
C GLY A 45 49.77 3.24 21.47
N ARG A 46 50.80 2.47 21.06
CA ARG A 46 50.77 1.56 19.91
C ARG A 46 50.55 0.13 20.40
N ARG A 47 49.67 -0.61 19.72
CA ARG A 47 49.38 -2.02 20.03
C ARG A 47 50.35 -2.94 19.29
N PHE A 48 50.79 -4.02 19.93
CA PHE A 48 51.71 -4.99 19.34
C PHE A 48 51.01 -5.82 18.26
N ILE A 49 51.59 -5.87 17.05
CA ILE A 49 51.15 -6.75 15.97
C ILE A 49 52.18 -7.90 15.91
N SER A 50 51.72 -9.12 16.17
CA SER A 50 52.58 -10.31 16.11
C SER A 50 52.99 -10.61 14.66
N PRO A 51 54.28 -10.80 14.34
CA PRO A 51 54.75 -11.12 12.99
C PRO A 51 54.55 -12.59 12.58
N VAL A 52 54.01 -13.44 13.46
CA VAL A 52 53.77 -14.86 13.17
C VAL A 52 52.29 -15.07 12.83
N SER A 53 52.02 -15.50 11.59
CA SER A 53 50.70 -15.98 11.13
C SER A 53 50.33 -17.28 11.84
N SER A 54 49.95 -17.21 13.11
CA SER A 54 49.15 -18.28 13.72
C SER A 54 47.75 -18.17 13.11
N GLY A 55 47.28 -19.22 12.42
CA GLY A 55 45.88 -19.32 11.99
C GLY A 55 44.96 -18.94 13.15
N SER A 56 43.85 -18.26 12.85
CA SER A 56 42.91 -17.73 13.84
C SER A 56 42.58 -18.78 14.90
N VAL A 57 43.20 -18.64 16.08
CA VAL A 57 42.86 -19.49 17.22
C VAL A 57 41.48 -19.04 17.65
N ARG A 58 40.47 -19.88 17.40
CA ARG A 58 39.11 -19.67 17.92
C ARG A 58 39.18 -19.55 19.43
N ARG A 59 38.65 -18.44 19.96
CA ARG A 59 38.60 -18.18 21.40
C ARG A 59 37.18 -18.38 21.89
N THR A 60 37.05 -18.98 23.07
CA THR A 60 35.78 -19.01 23.78
C THR A 60 35.55 -17.67 24.47
N ARG A 61 34.42 -17.03 24.19
CA ARG A 61 33.95 -15.83 24.88
C ARG A 61 32.70 -16.17 25.66
N GLU A 62 32.67 -15.73 26.91
CA GLU A 62 31.48 -15.78 27.75
C GLU A 62 30.68 -14.50 27.55
N VAL A 63 29.39 -14.64 27.22
CA VAL A 63 28.45 -13.55 26.98
C VAL A 63 27.36 -13.63 28.04
N GLU A 64 27.13 -12.51 28.73
CA GLU A 64 26.13 -12.38 29.79
C GLU A 64 25.24 -11.16 29.51
N LEU A 65 24.33 -11.29 28.53
CA LEU A 65 23.48 -10.20 28.02
C LEU A 65 22.76 -9.43 29.15
N THR A 66 22.28 -10.15 30.16
CA THR A 66 21.63 -9.55 31.34
C THR A 66 22.55 -8.55 32.06
N LYS A 67 23.84 -8.86 32.21
CA LYS A 67 24.81 -7.96 32.87
C LYS A 67 25.12 -6.75 32.00
N THR A 68 25.24 -6.94 30.69
CA THR A 68 25.50 -5.85 29.74
C THR A 68 24.34 -4.85 29.73
N ILE A 69 23.10 -5.32 29.74
CA ILE A 69 21.91 -4.46 29.85
C ILE A 69 21.89 -3.74 31.19
N GLN A 70 22.16 -4.44 32.30
CA GLN A 70 22.19 -3.83 33.64
C GLN A 70 23.27 -2.75 33.77
N ALA A 71 24.42 -2.92 33.10
CA ALA A 71 25.54 -1.99 33.15
C ALA A 71 25.25 -0.59 32.59
N VAL A 72 24.16 -0.40 31.83
CA VAL A 72 23.71 0.93 31.36
C VAL A 72 23.37 1.85 32.54
N ARG A 73 22.89 1.29 33.66
CA ARG A 73 22.61 2.03 34.90
C ARG A 73 23.29 1.34 36.10
N PRO A 74 24.61 1.56 36.30
CA PRO A 74 25.35 0.87 37.35
C PRO A 74 24.96 1.27 38.78
N GLY A 75 24.23 2.38 38.93
CA GLY A 75 23.77 2.91 40.22
C GLY A 75 22.47 2.30 40.75
N ASP A 76 21.73 1.54 39.95
CA ASP A 76 20.48 0.90 40.34
C ASP A 76 20.59 -0.62 40.16
N GLN A 77 20.19 -1.38 41.18
CA GLN A 77 20.20 -2.84 41.12
C GLN A 77 18.98 -3.38 40.35
N LEU A 78 17.89 -2.62 40.28
CA LEU A 78 16.70 -2.97 39.52
C LEU A 78 16.86 -2.54 38.06
N LEU A 79 16.34 -3.36 37.15
CA LEU A 79 16.25 -2.97 35.75
C LEU A 79 15.18 -1.90 35.61
N SER A 80 15.50 -0.84 34.88
CA SER A 80 14.51 0.12 34.43
C SER A 80 13.54 -0.49 33.42
N ILE A 81 12.48 0.24 33.06
CA ILE A 81 11.49 -0.22 32.08
C ILE A 81 12.15 -0.48 30.72
N GLY A 82 13.04 0.41 30.25
CA GLY A 82 13.74 0.21 28.98
C GLY A 82 14.68 -0.99 29.00
N GLN A 83 15.49 -1.13 30.06
CA GLN A 83 16.38 -2.29 30.26
C GLN A 83 15.59 -3.61 30.32
N HIS A 84 14.53 -3.63 31.12
CA HIS A 84 13.65 -4.80 31.23
C HIS A 84 12.99 -5.14 29.90
N THR A 85 12.51 -4.15 29.14
CA THR A 85 11.88 -4.36 27.84
C THR A 85 12.83 -5.05 26.87
N VAL A 86 14.07 -4.56 26.74
CA VAL A 86 15.07 -5.16 25.86
C VAL A 86 15.41 -6.59 26.30
N LEU A 87 15.66 -6.82 27.59
CA LEU A 87 15.96 -8.16 28.11
C LEU A 87 14.79 -9.13 27.93
N TYR A 88 13.58 -8.68 28.26
CA TYR A 88 12.36 -9.47 28.12
C TYR A 88 12.12 -9.85 26.66
N ARG A 89 12.21 -8.88 25.73
CA ARG A 89 12.00 -9.12 24.30
C ARG A 89 13.11 -9.97 23.68
N ALA A 90 14.37 -9.82 24.11
CA ALA A 90 15.44 -10.74 23.71
C ALA A 90 15.15 -12.18 24.15
N ARG A 91 14.79 -12.39 25.41
CA ARG A 91 14.45 -13.73 25.91
C ARG A 91 13.21 -14.30 25.20
N ARG A 92 12.15 -13.50 25.08
CA ARG A 92 10.90 -13.91 24.44
C ARG A 92 11.09 -14.19 22.96
N GLY A 93 11.86 -13.37 22.25
CA GLY A 93 12.19 -13.58 20.84
C GLY A 93 12.93 -14.89 20.59
N ILE A 94 13.80 -15.31 21.51
CA ILE A 94 14.46 -16.62 21.44
C ILE A 94 13.44 -17.77 21.53
N GLN A 95 12.46 -17.66 22.44
CA GLN A 95 11.38 -18.65 22.56
C GLN A 95 10.57 -18.74 21.27
N VAL A 96 10.17 -17.58 20.74
CA VAL A 96 9.37 -17.50 19.51
C VAL A 96 10.16 -18.04 18.32
N ALA A 97 11.45 -17.70 18.19
CA ALA A 97 12.31 -18.21 17.13
C ALA A 97 12.46 -19.74 17.16
N LEU A 98 12.57 -20.33 18.35
CA LEU A 98 12.60 -21.79 18.51
C LEU A 98 11.24 -22.43 18.16
N ALA A 99 10.12 -21.82 18.56
CA ALA A 99 8.78 -22.30 18.18
C ALA A 99 8.53 -22.23 16.66
N VAL A 100 8.95 -21.15 16.00
CA VAL A 100 8.92 -21.03 14.53
C VAL A 100 9.80 -22.11 13.88
N GLY A 101 10.97 -22.37 14.47
CA GLY A 101 11.86 -23.45 14.05
C GLY A 101 11.24 -24.85 14.18
N ASP A 102 10.48 -25.11 15.24
CA ASP A 102 9.71 -26.35 15.42
C ASP A 102 8.62 -26.49 14.33
N ASN A 103 7.89 -25.40 14.05
CA ASN A 103 6.89 -25.39 12.99
C ASN A 103 7.51 -25.64 11.62
N PHE A 104 8.67 -25.06 11.34
CA PHE A 104 9.44 -25.38 10.13
C PHE A 104 9.87 -26.85 10.09
N ALA A 105 10.27 -27.43 11.22
CA ALA A 105 10.65 -28.83 11.29
C ALA A 105 9.47 -29.78 11.03
N LYS A 106 8.27 -29.44 11.51
CA LYS A 106 7.01 -30.16 11.24
C LYS A 106 6.55 -30.03 9.79
N ALA A 107 6.76 -28.86 9.19
CA ALA A 107 6.41 -28.58 7.79
C ALA A 107 7.39 -29.20 6.78
N THR A 108 8.49 -29.79 7.24
CA THR A 108 9.53 -30.43 6.42
C THR A 108 9.80 -31.85 6.92
N ASP A 109 10.68 -32.60 6.24
CA ASP A 109 11.09 -33.94 6.71
C ASP A 109 12.03 -33.89 7.93
N LEU A 110 12.36 -32.70 8.45
CA LEU A 110 13.34 -32.52 9.52
C LEU A 110 12.90 -33.20 10.82
N GLU A 111 11.63 -33.07 11.23
CA GLU A 111 11.12 -33.69 12.46
C GLU A 111 11.27 -35.22 12.41
N SER A 112 10.91 -35.83 11.28
CA SER A 112 11.06 -37.27 11.05
C SER A 112 12.52 -37.71 11.08
N LEU A 113 13.42 -36.95 10.42
CA LEU A 113 14.85 -37.23 10.40
C LEU A 113 15.50 -37.05 11.77
N GLN A 114 15.10 -36.05 12.57
CA GLN A 114 15.54 -35.88 13.97
C GLN A 114 15.16 -37.09 14.82
N ALA A 115 13.92 -37.56 14.69
CA ALA A 115 13.44 -38.73 15.43
C ALA A 115 14.21 -40.01 15.05
N LYS A 116 14.51 -40.20 13.75
CA LYS A 116 15.35 -41.31 13.28
C LYS A 116 16.79 -41.22 13.81
N ASN A 117 17.42 -40.05 13.68
CA ASN A 117 18.81 -39.82 14.10
C ASN A 117 19.02 -40.06 15.61
N THR A 118 17.98 -39.82 16.41
CA THR A 118 17.99 -40.09 17.86
C THR A 118 18.04 -41.60 18.17
N ARG A 119 17.48 -42.44 17.29
CA ARG A 119 17.46 -43.91 17.47
C ARG A 119 18.73 -44.56 16.94
N ALA A 120 19.20 -44.14 15.77
CA ALA A 120 20.44 -44.60 15.16
C ALA A 120 21.00 -43.47 14.27
N PRO A 121 22.33 -43.27 14.21
CA PRO A 121 22.93 -42.26 13.35
C PRO A 121 22.48 -42.43 11.90
N LEU A 122 22.04 -41.34 11.28
CA LEU A 122 21.70 -41.35 9.85
C LEU A 122 22.95 -41.53 9.00
N GLU A 123 22.82 -42.26 7.89
CA GLU A 123 23.90 -42.49 6.92
C GLU A 123 23.45 -42.12 5.50
N GLY A 124 24.41 -41.92 4.60
CA GLY A 124 24.15 -41.67 3.18
C GLY A 124 23.32 -40.42 2.89
N GLU A 125 22.28 -40.57 2.07
CA GLU A 125 21.45 -39.47 1.57
C GLU A 125 20.58 -38.84 2.68
N GLU A 126 20.03 -39.65 3.60
CA GLU A 126 19.24 -39.14 4.73
C GLU A 126 20.06 -38.22 5.63
N ALA A 127 21.34 -38.54 5.87
CA ALA A 127 22.25 -37.70 6.65
C ALA A 127 22.54 -36.35 5.95
N ALA A 128 22.64 -36.35 4.62
CA ALA A 128 22.87 -35.14 3.83
C ALA A 128 21.64 -34.21 3.84
N ILE A 129 20.43 -34.77 3.68
CA ILE A 129 19.16 -34.03 3.78
C ILE A 129 18.98 -33.49 5.19
N TYR A 130 19.25 -34.30 6.22
CA TYR A 130 19.17 -33.90 7.62
C TYR A 130 20.07 -32.69 7.91
N LYS A 131 21.35 -32.74 7.51
CA LYS A 131 22.28 -31.62 7.72
C LYS A 131 21.83 -30.34 7.02
N ARG A 132 21.29 -30.46 5.80
CA ARG A 132 20.76 -29.33 5.02
C ARG A 132 19.56 -28.68 5.70
N LEU A 133 18.55 -29.48 6.08
CA LEU A 133 17.35 -28.98 6.75
C LEU A 133 17.66 -28.45 8.16
N LEU A 134 18.64 -29.01 8.86
CA LEU A 134 19.11 -28.51 10.15
C LEU A 134 19.71 -27.09 10.01
N ALA A 135 20.55 -26.88 8.99
CA ALA A 135 21.10 -25.55 8.70
C ALA A 135 20.03 -24.55 8.24
N ALA A 136 19.06 -24.99 7.42
CA ALA A 136 17.91 -24.18 7.02
C ALA A 136 17.05 -23.76 8.23
N SER A 137 16.79 -24.69 9.15
CA SER A 137 16.05 -24.41 10.38
C SER A 137 16.81 -23.45 11.31
N ALA A 138 18.14 -23.56 11.37
CA ALA A 138 19.00 -22.62 12.10
C ALA A 138 18.92 -21.20 11.51
N TYR A 139 18.92 -21.09 10.19
CA TYR A 139 18.74 -19.83 9.48
C TYR A 139 17.36 -19.21 9.75
N VAL A 140 16.28 -20.01 9.68
CA VAL A 140 14.91 -19.58 9.99
C VAL A 140 14.80 -19.06 11.43
N ALA A 141 15.43 -19.74 12.41
CA ALA A 141 15.44 -19.29 13.79
C ALA A 141 16.17 -17.95 13.96
N ALA A 142 17.34 -17.76 13.33
CA ALA A 142 18.07 -16.49 13.37
C ALA A 142 17.25 -15.34 12.77
N PHE A 143 16.63 -15.57 11.61
CA PHE A 143 15.78 -14.59 10.95
C PHE A 143 14.56 -14.23 11.80
N SER A 144 13.88 -15.23 12.37
CA SER A 144 12.72 -15.03 13.23
C SER A 144 13.05 -14.22 14.48
N PHE A 145 14.21 -14.48 15.09
CA PHE A 145 14.68 -13.71 16.24
C PHE A 145 14.93 -12.25 15.90
N ALA A 146 15.62 -11.97 14.79
CA ALA A 146 15.88 -10.60 14.37
C ALA A 146 14.59 -9.86 14.00
N SER A 147 13.67 -10.50 13.26
CA SER A 147 12.37 -9.93 12.92
C SER A 147 11.53 -9.61 14.17
N TYR A 148 11.55 -10.50 15.16
CA TYR A 148 10.86 -10.28 16.44
C TYR A 148 11.41 -9.06 17.19
N LEU A 149 12.74 -8.92 17.27
CA LEU A 149 13.36 -7.73 17.87
C LEU A 149 13.03 -6.46 17.09
N LEU A 150 13.10 -6.49 15.76
CA LEU A 150 12.83 -5.33 14.91
C LEU A 150 11.38 -4.83 15.03
N GLN A 151 10.41 -5.75 15.18
CA GLN A 151 9.00 -5.41 15.31
C GLN A 151 8.64 -4.90 16.71
N LEU A 152 9.21 -5.49 17.78
CA LEU A 152 8.74 -5.22 19.15
C LEU A 152 9.65 -4.32 19.99
N ILE A 153 10.83 -3.95 19.50
CA ILE A 153 11.68 -2.93 20.12
C ILE A 153 11.43 -1.58 19.44
N GLU A 154 10.88 -0.65 20.21
CA GLU A 154 10.63 0.72 19.78
C GLU A 154 11.83 1.61 20.13
N SER A 155 12.20 2.48 19.20
CA SER A 155 13.21 3.51 19.44
C SER A 155 12.95 4.73 18.57
N ASP A 156 13.00 5.91 19.19
CA ASP A 156 13.03 7.22 18.53
C ASP A 156 14.47 7.75 18.37
N GLY A 157 15.47 6.96 18.78
CA GLY A 157 16.88 7.32 18.70
C GLY A 157 17.46 7.19 17.29
N GLU A 158 18.48 7.99 16.98
CA GLU A 158 19.23 7.86 15.74
C GLU A 158 19.95 6.50 15.67
N ALA A 159 19.93 5.86 14.51
CA ALA A 159 20.62 4.60 14.28
C ALA A 159 22.15 4.79 14.38
N PRO A 160 22.82 4.09 15.30
CA PRO A 160 24.27 4.17 15.39
C PRO A 160 24.96 3.45 14.23
N ASN A 161 26.03 4.06 13.71
CA ASN A 161 26.79 3.53 12.56
C ASN A 161 27.91 2.55 12.98
N ASP A 162 28.02 2.18 14.26
CA ASP A 162 29.08 1.34 14.81
C ASP A 162 28.63 -0.10 15.13
N VAL A 163 27.37 -0.43 14.84
CA VAL A 163 26.81 -1.77 15.05
C VAL A 163 27.27 -2.69 13.92
N ALA A 164 27.92 -3.79 14.28
CA ALA A 164 28.43 -4.77 13.33
C ALA A 164 27.43 -5.93 13.11
N GLU A 165 27.53 -6.54 11.94
CA GLU A 165 26.82 -7.78 11.62
C GLU A 165 27.24 -8.93 12.57
N PRO A 166 26.30 -9.77 13.05
CA PRO A 166 26.62 -10.94 13.85
C PRO A 166 27.43 -12.00 13.09
N ASP A 167 28.32 -12.69 13.81
CA ASP A 167 29.08 -13.83 13.27
C ASP A 167 28.22 -15.09 13.25
N PHE A 168 27.45 -15.26 12.17
CA PHE A 168 26.43 -16.31 12.09
C PHE A 168 27.00 -17.73 12.12
N VAL A 169 26.42 -18.60 12.95
CA VAL A 169 26.73 -20.03 13.03
C VAL A 169 25.45 -20.84 12.78
N PHE A 170 25.38 -21.57 11.68
CA PHE A 170 24.15 -22.28 11.25
C PHE A 170 24.21 -23.80 11.46
N ASP A 171 25.00 -24.28 12.42
CA ASP A 171 25.11 -25.72 12.71
C ASP A 171 23.82 -26.26 13.34
N THR A 172 23.21 -25.49 14.25
CA THR A 172 21.92 -25.77 14.88
C THR A 172 21.16 -24.46 15.14
N GLN A 173 19.85 -24.54 15.37
CA GLN A 173 19.05 -23.39 15.83
C GLN A 173 19.65 -22.72 17.07
N GLN A 174 20.14 -23.52 18.02
CA GLN A 174 20.76 -22.98 19.22
C GLN A 174 22.03 -22.22 18.89
N ASP A 175 22.92 -22.77 18.06
CA ASP A 175 24.19 -22.09 17.73
C ASP A 175 23.95 -20.79 16.97
N ALA A 176 22.94 -20.75 16.10
CA ALA A 176 22.53 -19.54 15.42
C ALA A 176 22.02 -18.49 16.41
N LEU A 177 21.16 -18.88 17.36
CA LEU A 177 20.65 -17.97 18.38
C LEU A 177 21.73 -17.52 19.38
N LYS A 178 22.70 -18.37 19.72
CA LYS A 178 23.86 -17.98 20.54
C LYS A 178 24.71 -16.92 19.84
N ALA A 179 24.97 -17.10 18.54
CA ALA A 179 25.66 -16.11 17.72
C ALA A 179 24.89 -14.77 17.67
N MET A 180 23.57 -14.83 17.50
CA MET A 180 22.71 -13.64 17.53
C MET A 180 22.73 -12.94 18.89
N VAL A 181 22.69 -13.67 20.00
CA VAL A 181 22.79 -13.11 21.36
C VAL A 181 24.16 -12.48 21.60
N ALA A 182 25.24 -13.09 21.12
CA ALA A 182 26.59 -12.52 21.22
C ALA A 182 26.74 -11.24 20.38
N GLY A 183 26.16 -11.21 19.18
CA GLY A 183 26.11 -10.01 18.34
C GLY A 183 25.30 -8.89 19.00
N LEU A 184 24.13 -9.22 19.56
CA LEU A 184 23.30 -8.26 20.29
C LEU A 184 24.04 -7.68 21.50
N ASP A 185 24.67 -8.53 22.30
CA ASP A 185 25.51 -8.13 23.45
C ASP A 185 26.61 -7.16 23.03
N ALA A 186 27.32 -7.46 21.95
CA ALA A 186 28.35 -6.58 21.43
C ALA A 186 27.79 -5.25 20.89
N ALA A 187 26.62 -5.27 20.23
CA ALA A 187 25.99 -4.08 19.66
C ALA A 187 25.51 -3.09 20.74
N ILE A 188 25.00 -3.61 21.86
CA ILE A 188 24.50 -2.80 22.98
C ILE A 188 25.58 -2.46 24.01
N ALA A 189 26.74 -3.10 23.96
CA ALA A 189 27.84 -2.84 24.87
C ALA A 189 28.28 -1.37 24.79
N GLY A 190 28.26 -0.67 25.93
CA GLY A 190 28.61 0.75 26.01
C GLY A 190 27.49 1.71 25.60
N ALA A 191 26.24 1.24 25.49
CA ALA A 191 25.07 2.10 25.33
C ALA A 191 25.04 3.18 26.43
N LYS A 192 24.80 4.43 26.03
CA LYS A 192 24.87 5.60 26.94
C LYS A 192 23.70 5.69 27.89
N ASP A 193 22.52 5.31 27.41
CA ASP A 193 21.25 5.36 28.11
C ASP A 193 20.27 4.34 27.51
N GLU A 194 19.03 4.35 27.99
CA GLU A 194 17.98 3.43 27.54
C GLU A 194 17.49 3.68 26.12
N GLN A 195 17.54 4.93 25.64
CA GLN A 195 17.14 5.26 24.28
C GLN A 195 18.19 4.74 23.29
N ASP A 196 19.47 4.94 23.60
CA ASP A 196 20.60 4.39 22.85
C ASP A 196 20.59 2.85 22.89
N LEU A 197 20.25 2.24 24.03
CA LEU A 197 20.09 0.79 24.16
C LEU A 197 19.03 0.23 23.19
N ALA A 198 17.86 0.88 23.12
CA ALA A 198 16.78 0.47 22.22
C ALA A 198 17.15 0.72 20.74
N ALA A 199 17.77 1.86 20.43
CA ALA A 199 18.25 2.19 19.09
C ALA A 199 19.29 1.16 18.58
N ARG A 200 20.30 0.84 19.41
CA ARG A 200 21.31 -0.17 19.09
C ARG A 200 20.73 -1.55 18.88
N THR A 201 19.77 -1.96 19.71
CA THR A 201 19.06 -3.24 19.57
C THR A 201 18.32 -3.32 18.23
N ARG A 202 17.63 -2.24 17.84
CA ARG A 202 16.90 -2.16 16.57
C ARG A 202 17.85 -2.16 15.38
N THR A 203 18.93 -1.36 15.42
CA THR A 203 19.95 -1.36 14.36
C THR A 203 20.60 -2.74 14.21
N PHE A 204 20.93 -3.42 15.31
CA PHE A 204 21.44 -4.79 15.26
C PHE A 204 20.47 -5.74 14.55
N ALA A 205 19.17 -5.66 14.87
CA ALA A 205 18.16 -6.48 14.22
C ALA A 205 18.08 -6.21 12.71
N THR A 206 18.15 -4.94 12.29
CA THR A 206 18.20 -4.55 10.87
C THR A 206 19.44 -5.12 10.17
N GLU A 207 20.64 -4.88 10.71
CA GLU A 207 21.90 -5.38 10.13
C GLU A 207 21.92 -6.91 10.04
N ALA A 208 21.40 -7.60 11.05
CA ALA A 208 21.28 -9.04 11.04
C ALA A 208 20.31 -9.55 9.96
N ILE A 209 19.15 -8.89 9.78
CA ILE A 209 18.18 -9.23 8.73
C ILE A 209 18.81 -9.03 7.35
N GLU A 210 19.43 -7.88 7.09
CA GLU A 210 20.09 -7.60 5.82
C GLU A 210 21.18 -8.64 5.53
N GLY A 211 22.00 -8.95 6.54
CA GLY A 211 23.01 -10.00 6.48
C GLY A 211 22.47 -11.38 6.16
N LEU A 212 21.36 -11.76 6.79
CA LEU A 212 20.68 -13.02 6.53
C LEU A 212 20.11 -13.05 5.11
N LEU A 213 19.41 -12.00 4.67
CA LEU A 213 18.82 -11.92 3.33
C LEU A 213 19.88 -12.04 2.23
N GLN A 214 21.04 -11.39 2.39
CA GLN A 214 22.17 -11.52 1.46
C GLN A 214 22.72 -12.97 1.38
N ARG A 215 22.54 -13.77 2.43
CA ARG A 215 22.99 -15.17 2.51
C ARG A 215 21.91 -16.19 2.15
N ARG A 216 20.66 -15.76 1.91
CA ARG A 216 19.51 -16.66 1.66
C ARG A 216 19.80 -17.72 0.61
N GLY A 217 20.42 -17.33 -0.51
CA GLY A 217 20.77 -18.23 -1.61
C GLY A 217 21.80 -19.34 -1.29
N ARG A 218 22.38 -19.35 -0.08
CA ARG A 218 23.29 -20.42 0.39
C ARG A 218 22.56 -21.59 1.05
N PHE A 219 21.27 -21.44 1.34
CA PHE A 219 20.47 -22.44 2.04
C PHE A 219 19.45 -23.08 1.10
N ASP A 220 19.44 -24.40 1.09
CA ASP A 220 18.46 -25.20 0.37
C ASP A 220 17.36 -25.67 1.34
N GLY A 221 16.13 -25.83 0.84
CA GLY A 221 15.01 -26.34 1.65
C GLY A 221 14.23 -25.28 2.42
N LEU A 222 14.45 -23.99 2.13
CA LEU A 222 13.71 -22.88 2.74
C LEU A 222 12.27 -22.71 2.22
N GLY A 223 11.86 -23.44 1.17
CA GLY A 223 10.58 -23.22 0.50
C GLY A 223 9.34 -23.42 1.38
N ALA A 224 9.43 -24.23 2.43
CA ALA A 224 8.36 -24.38 3.42
C ALA A 224 8.17 -23.10 4.27
N PHE A 225 9.24 -22.35 4.51
CA PHE A 225 9.19 -21.08 5.23
C PHE A 225 8.85 -19.89 4.31
N ASP A 226 9.27 -19.91 3.04
CA ASP A 226 9.00 -18.83 2.07
C ASP A 226 7.52 -18.44 1.97
N ASN A 227 6.64 -19.43 2.10
CA ASN A 227 5.19 -19.26 2.02
C ASN A 227 4.51 -19.39 3.40
N ALA A 228 5.29 -19.43 4.48
CA ALA A 228 4.75 -19.55 5.83
C ALA A 228 4.24 -18.20 6.31
N HIS A 229 2.99 -18.18 6.76
CA HIS A 229 2.36 -17.03 7.37
C HIS A 229 2.06 -17.38 8.82
N MET A 230 2.84 -16.86 9.75
CA MET A 230 2.68 -17.18 11.17
C MET A 230 2.34 -15.93 12.01
N ARG A 231 1.43 -16.08 12.96
CA ARG A 231 1.05 -15.02 13.93
C ARG A 231 1.13 -15.54 15.36
N LEU A 232 1.64 -14.71 16.27
CA LEU A 232 1.58 -14.90 17.70
C LEU A 232 0.72 -13.79 18.31
N ASP A 233 -0.50 -14.12 18.71
CA ASP A 233 -1.49 -13.15 19.19
C ASP A 233 -1.06 -12.45 20.48
N ALA A 234 -0.39 -13.18 21.38
CA ALA A 234 0.02 -12.66 22.69
C ALA A 234 0.99 -11.46 22.61
N ASP A 235 1.80 -11.41 21.55
CA ASP A 235 2.81 -10.37 21.33
C ASP A 235 2.48 -9.45 20.13
N ASP A 236 1.34 -9.68 19.45
CA ASP A 236 0.98 -9.09 18.15
C ASP A 236 2.12 -9.18 17.12
N PHE A 237 2.81 -10.32 17.12
CA PHE A 237 3.95 -10.58 16.25
C PHE A 237 3.52 -11.38 15.02
N THR A 238 3.98 -10.96 13.84
CA THR A 238 3.72 -11.65 12.57
C THR A 238 5.01 -11.90 11.82
N ILE A 239 5.12 -13.08 11.22
CA ILE A 239 6.24 -13.43 10.34
C ILE A 239 5.73 -14.09 9.06
N ASP A 240 6.16 -13.55 7.93
CA ASP A 240 5.66 -13.88 6.59
C ASP A 240 6.80 -14.32 5.69
N GLY A 241 7.25 -15.55 5.93
CA GLY A 241 8.49 -16.06 5.38
C GLY A 241 9.64 -15.08 5.61
N PHE A 242 10.29 -14.68 4.52
CA PHE A 242 11.38 -13.70 4.55
C PHE A 242 10.96 -12.28 4.18
N ASP A 243 9.66 -12.02 4.07
CA ASP A 243 9.18 -10.66 3.94
C ASP A 243 9.31 -9.98 5.30
N VAL A 244 10.13 -8.93 5.33
CA VAL A 244 10.32 -8.12 6.53
C VAL A 244 9.16 -7.14 6.52
N ALA A 245 8.02 -7.56 7.08
CA ALA A 245 6.93 -6.66 7.39
C ALA A 245 7.56 -5.43 8.08
N PRO A 246 7.39 -4.21 7.54
CA PRO A 246 7.93 -3.03 8.20
C PRO A 246 7.41 -3.06 9.63
N GLY A 247 8.33 -3.12 10.60
CA GLY A 247 8.05 -2.98 12.04
C GLY A 247 7.55 -1.57 12.36
N ARG A 248 6.56 -1.09 11.61
CA ARG A 248 5.64 -0.05 12.01
C ARG A 248 4.49 -0.82 12.65
N LYS A 249 4.33 -0.66 13.98
CA LYS A 249 2.97 -0.44 14.49
C LYS A 249 2.26 0.40 13.44
N VAL A 250 1.12 -0.06 12.94
CA VAL A 250 0.19 0.81 12.22
C VAL A 250 0.11 2.06 13.11
N LYS A 251 0.78 3.16 12.70
CA LYS A 251 0.65 4.40 13.46
C LYS A 251 -0.85 4.62 13.46
N PRO A 252 -1.51 4.71 14.64
CA PRO A 252 -2.94 4.96 14.66
C PRO A 252 -3.16 6.13 13.71
N LEU A 253 -4.03 5.94 12.72
CA LEU A 253 -4.17 6.86 11.59
C LEU A 253 -4.43 8.27 12.17
N THR A 254 -3.38 9.09 12.26
CA THR A 254 -3.44 10.45 12.82
C THR A 254 -3.91 11.41 11.74
N MET A 255 -5.07 11.09 11.16
CA MET A 255 -5.74 11.94 10.19
C MET A 255 -7.01 12.48 10.82
N ASP A 256 -7.24 13.78 10.69
CA ASP A 256 -8.51 14.41 11.07
C ASP A 256 -9.57 14.00 10.04
N PHE A 257 -10.36 12.98 10.38
CA PHE A 257 -11.47 12.52 9.54
C PHE A 257 -12.53 13.61 9.40
N LYS A 258 -13.25 13.55 8.28
CA LYS A 258 -14.35 14.49 7.97
C LYS A 258 -15.62 13.71 7.72
N LYS A 259 -16.73 14.17 8.27
CA LYS A 259 -18.05 13.60 7.98
C LYS A 259 -18.56 14.05 6.60
N PRO A 260 -19.49 13.31 5.98
CA PRO A 260 -20.13 13.74 4.74
C PRO A 260 -20.72 15.14 4.78
N GLU A 261 -21.27 15.55 5.92
CA GLU A 261 -21.84 16.91 6.11
C GLU A 261 -20.77 18.01 6.16
N GLU A 262 -19.52 17.68 6.53
CA GLU A 262 -18.38 18.62 6.56
C GLU A 262 -17.76 18.85 5.18
N VAL A 263 -18.13 18.04 4.19
CA VAL A 263 -17.75 18.24 2.78
C VAL A 263 -18.88 18.97 2.07
N VAL A 264 -18.75 20.29 1.94
CA VAL A 264 -19.80 21.13 1.35
C VAL A 264 -19.76 21.07 -0.18
N GLY A 265 -20.93 20.92 -0.80
CA GLY A 265 -21.06 20.69 -2.24
C GLY A 265 -20.63 19.27 -2.63
N ASN A 266 -20.09 19.10 -3.84
CA ASN A 266 -19.54 17.82 -4.33
C ASN A 266 -20.49 16.61 -4.20
N HIS A 267 -21.81 16.80 -4.33
CA HIS A 267 -22.82 15.78 -4.00
C HIS A 267 -22.58 14.41 -4.67
N ILE A 268 -22.24 14.41 -5.97
CA ILE A 268 -21.97 13.19 -6.73
C ILE A 268 -20.72 12.48 -6.18
N ALA A 269 -19.63 13.22 -5.95
CA ALA A 269 -18.39 12.64 -5.43
C ALA A 269 -18.60 12.08 -4.00
N LYS A 270 -19.42 12.74 -3.17
CA LYS A 270 -19.79 12.25 -1.85
C LYS A 270 -20.58 10.94 -1.92
N TYR A 271 -21.60 10.89 -2.76
CA TYR A 271 -22.40 9.70 -2.97
C TYR A 271 -21.53 8.51 -3.40
N GLN A 272 -20.70 8.70 -4.41
CA GLN A 272 -19.81 7.66 -4.94
C GLN A 272 -18.76 7.22 -3.89
N SER A 273 -18.30 8.15 -3.05
CA SER A 273 -17.38 7.87 -1.93
C SER A 273 -18.01 6.98 -0.85
N ILE A 274 -19.24 7.27 -0.44
CA ILE A 274 -19.97 6.44 0.54
C ILE A 274 -20.17 5.04 -0.01
N LYS A 275 -20.55 4.95 -1.29
CA LYS A 275 -20.76 3.67 -1.96
C LYS A 275 -19.48 2.86 -2.06
N LEU A 276 -18.36 3.49 -2.44
CA LEU A 276 -17.04 2.84 -2.45
C LEU A 276 -16.69 2.27 -1.06
N ALA A 277 -16.89 3.07 -0.01
CA ALA A 277 -16.59 2.64 1.36
C ALA A 277 -17.41 1.40 1.76
N LYS A 278 -18.70 1.36 1.44
CA LYS A 278 -19.57 0.20 1.65
C LYS A 278 -19.18 -1.01 0.79
N MET A 279 -18.80 -0.81 -0.48
CA MET A 279 -18.34 -1.90 -1.36
C MET A 279 -17.11 -2.61 -0.82
N LEU A 280 -16.15 -1.87 -0.25
CA LEU A 280 -14.94 -2.44 0.35
C LEU A 280 -15.25 -3.42 1.49
N MET A 281 -16.33 -3.18 2.24
CA MET A 281 -16.75 -4.04 3.37
C MET A 281 -17.34 -5.38 2.93
N ALA A 282 -17.67 -5.54 1.64
CA ALA A 282 -18.11 -6.83 1.10
C ALA A 282 -16.95 -7.82 0.91
N TYR A 283 -15.69 -7.39 1.12
CA TYR A 283 -14.53 -8.27 1.02
C TYR A 283 -14.63 -9.44 2.00
N ASP A 284 -14.27 -10.62 1.52
CA ASP A 284 -14.17 -11.85 2.30
C ASP A 284 -12.68 -12.19 2.49
N PHE A 285 -12.21 -12.17 3.73
CA PHE A 285 -10.80 -12.38 4.06
C PHE A 285 -10.37 -13.85 3.91
N ASP A 286 -11.30 -14.79 4.05
CA ASP A 286 -11.03 -16.23 3.93
C ASP A 286 -10.86 -16.62 2.46
N ARG A 287 -11.80 -16.20 1.60
CA ARG A 287 -11.70 -16.40 0.14
C ARG A 287 -10.75 -15.42 -0.56
N GLN A 288 -10.36 -14.36 0.14
CA GLN A 288 -9.59 -13.23 -0.40
C GLN A 288 -10.22 -12.59 -1.64
N MET A 289 -11.54 -12.51 -1.69
CA MET A 289 -12.30 -11.98 -2.84
C MET A 289 -13.50 -11.16 -2.40
N ASN A 290 -13.86 -10.17 -3.22
CA ASN A 290 -15.04 -9.33 -3.04
C ASN A 290 -16.11 -9.69 -4.09
N PRO A 291 -17.38 -9.91 -3.71
CA PRO A 291 -18.46 -10.18 -4.66
C PRO A 291 -18.60 -9.13 -5.77
N PHE A 292 -18.33 -7.84 -5.49
CA PHE A 292 -18.37 -6.78 -6.52
C PHE A 292 -17.32 -6.95 -7.62
N VAL A 293 -16.23 -7.69 -7.36
CA VAL A 293 -15.24 -8.01 -8.40
C VAL A 293 -15.80 -9.08 -9.35
N GLU A 294 -16.52 -10.07 -8.82
CA GLU A 294 -17.11 -11.15 -9.60
C GLU A 294 -18.36 -10.69 -10.38
N LEU A 295 -19.26 -9.97 -9.72
CA LEU A 295 -20.48 -9.43 -10.31
C LEU A 295 -20.19 -8.30 -11.31
N GLY A 296 -18.99 -7.72 -11.23
CA GLY A 296 -18.62 -6.49 -11.91
C GLY A 296 -19.01 -5.25 -11.10
N GLY A 297 -18.38 -4.12 -11.41
CA GLY A 297 -18.70 -2.84 -10.78
C GLY A 297 -17.83 -2.46 -9.58
N PHE A 298 -16.90 -3.30 -9.12
CA PHE A 298 -15.92 -2.89 -8.11
C PHE A 298 -15.01 -1.77 -8.64
N LEU A 299 -14.96 -0.67 -7.90
CA LEU A 299 -14.16 0.50 -8.26
C LEU A 299 -12.74 0.41 -7.68
N PHE A 300 -11.85 -0.24 -8.43
CA PHE A 300 -10.45 -0.42 -8.02
C PHE A 300 -9.60 0.86 -8.12
N THR A 301 -9.86 1.69 -9.13
CA THR A 301 -9.14 2.94 -9.38
C THR A 301 -10.12 4.03 -9.79
N PHE A 302 -9.93 5.25 -9.29
CA PHE A 302 -10.70 6.41 -9.75
C PHE A 302 -9.85 7.67 -9.82
N ILE A 303 -10.31 8.65 -10.59
CA ILE A 303 -9.70 9.99 -10.63
C ILE A 303 -10.67 11.00 -10.05
N GLY A 304 -10.21 11.77 -9.05
CA GLY A 304 -10.90 12.96 -8.56
C GLY A 304 -10.24 14.22 -9.11
N ASP A 305 -10.93 14.97 -9.97
CA ASP A 305 -10.40 16.19 -10.57
C ASP A 305 -11.26 17.42 -10.25
N GLY A 306 -10.60 18.56 -10.12
CA GLY A 306 -11.25 19.83 -9.85
C GLY A 306 -10.23 20.94 -9.65
N ALA A 307 -10.67 22.20 -9.66
CA ALA A 307 -9.78 23.33 -9.46
C ALA A 307 -9.05 23.28 -8.09
N PRO A 308 -7.92 23.98 -7.92
CA PRO A 308 -7.30 24.13 -6.61
C PRO A 308 -8.28 24.70 -5.57
N GLY A 309 -8.31 24.10 -4.38
CA GLY A 309 -9.15 24.58 -3.27
C GLY A 309 -10.61 24.11 -3.25
N THR A 310 -11.02 23.18 -4.12
CA THR A 310 -12.40 22.67 -4.20
C THR A 310 -12.76 21.56 -3.19
N GLY A 311 -11.86 21.26 -2.26
CA GLY A 311 -12.11 20.27 -1.19
C GLY A 311 -11.68 18.83 -1.50
N LYS A 312 -10.82 18.59 -2.51
CA LYS A 312 -10.26 17.25 -2.80
C LYS A 312 -9.63 16.57 -1.58
N THR A 313 -8.77 17.28 -0.85
CA THR A 313 -8.15 16.76 0.38
C THR A 313 -9.20 16.48 1.47
N THR A 314 -10.24 17.30 1.58
CA THR A 314 -11.35 17.07 2.52
C THR A 314 -12.14 15.82 2.13
N LEU A 315 -12.36 15.59 0.83
CA LEU A 315 -13.01 14.39 0.30
C LEU A 315 -12.18 13.12 0.59
N ILE A 316 -10.85 13.17 0.42
CA ILE A 316 -9.96 12.07 0.81
C ILE A 316 -10.12 11.73 2.29
N ARG A 317 -10.11 12.76 3.15
CA ARG A 317 -10.28 12.59 4.61
C ARG A 317 -11.63 11.98 4.96
N MET A 318 -12.67 12.34 4.20
CA MET A 318 -14.00 11.77 4.37
C MET A 318 -14.04 10.30 3.95
N ILE A 319 -13.49 9.93 2.79
CA ILE A 319 -13.47 8.54 2.33
C ILE A 319 -12.72 7.66 3.33
N ALA A 320 -11.50 8.05 3.72
CA ALA A 320 -10.74 7.25 4.66
C ALA A 320 -11.40 7.19 6.05
N GLY A 321 -12.12 8.23 6.46
CA GLY A 321 -12.94 8.21 7.68
C GLY A 321 -14.09 7.22 7.62
N LEU A 322 -14.86 7.24 6.53
CA LEU A 322 -15.95 6.29 6.31
C LEU A 322 -15.46 4.84 6.28
N VAL A 323 -14.40 4.57 5.53
CA VAL A 323 -13.81 3.21 5.47
C VAL A 323 -13.30 2.79 6.85
N HIS A 324 -12.64 3.70 7.58
CA HIS A 324 -12.16 3.41 8.92
C HIS A 324 -13.31 3.08 9.89
N GLU A 325 -14.39 3.86 9.88
CA GLU A 325 -15.57 3.64 10.71
C GLU A 325 -16.21 2.27 10.40
N TYR A 326 -16.42 1.93 9.13
CA TYR A 326 -16.96 0.62 8.78
C TYR A 326 -16.03 -0.54 9.14
N CYS A 327 -14.71 -0.37 8.97
CA CYS A 327 -13.73 -1.35 9.43
C CYS A 327 -13.78 -1.55 10.95
N GLN A 328 -13.98 -0.48 11.74
CA GLN A 328 -14.16 -0.60 13.19
C GLN A 328 -15.41 -1.41 13.54
N VAL A 329 -16.53 -1.19 12.84
CA VAL A 329 -17.75 -1.96 13.05
C VAL A 329 -17.52 -3.43 12.70
N GLY A 330 -16.95 -3.72 11.52
CA GLY A 330 -16.68 -5.09 11.06
C GLY A 330 -15.55 -5.82 11.81
N GLY A 331 -14.74 -5.12 12.62
CA GLY A 331 -13.54 -5.68 13.23
C GLY A 331 -12.41 -5.95 12.24
N TYR A 332 -12.37 -5.19 11.14
CA TYR A 332 -11.41 -5.38 10.05
C TYR A 332 -10.17 -4.51 10.19
N PRO A 333 -8.98 -5.03 9.85
CA PRO A 333 -7.78 -4.22 9.73
C PRO A 333 -7.92 -3.23 8.56
N PHE A 334 -7.58 -1.96 8.81
CA PHE A 334 -7.61 -0.88 7.83
C PHE A 334 -6.22 -0.30 7.61
N HIS A 335 -5.80 -0.17 6.36
CA HIS A 335 -4.56 0.49 5.95
C HIS A 335 -4.88 1.67 5.03
N TYR A 336 -4.46 2.86 5.44
CA TYR A 336 -4.49 4.06 4.61
C TYR A 336 -3.07 4.53 4.34
N GLU A 337 -2.78 4.85 3.08
CA GLU A 337 -1.51 5.43 2.70
C GLU A 337 -1.72 6.48 1.61
N ASN A 338 -0.99 7.60 1.73
CA ASN A 338 -0.97 8.65 0.72
C ASN A 338 0.40 8.71 0.05
N PHE A 339 0.42 8.76 -1.26
CA PHE A 339 1.61 8.97 -2.07
C PHE A 339 1.54 10.35 -2.72
N GLY A 340 2.60 11.15 -2.55
CA GLY A 340 2.64 12.53 -3.03
C GLY A 340 4.01 12.91 -3.56
N VAL A 341 4.14 14.18 -3.94
CA VAL A 341 5.39 14.76 -4.46
C VAL A 341 6.57 14.68 -3.49
N ASP A 342 6.31 14.59 -2.19
CA ASP A 342 7.31 14.42 -1.14
C ASP A 342 8.05 13.07 -1.20
N GLN A 343 7.46 12.07 -1.85
CA GLN A 343 8.06 10.74 -2.05
C GLN A 343 8.95 10.67 -3.30
N ILE A 344 9.03 11.75 -4.10
CA ILE A 344 9.88 11.81 -5.28
C ILE A 344 11.32 12.10 -4.84
N SER A 345 12.19 11.13 -5.08
CA SER A 345 13.61 11.22 -4.76
C SER A 345 14.42 11.61 -5.98
N SER A 346 15.51 12.36 -5.75
CA SER A 346 16.56 12.62 -6.74
C SER A 346 17.48 11.42 -6.96
N TYR A 347 17.42 10.41 -6.09
CA TYR A 347 18.19 9.18 -6.22
C TYR A 347 17.49 8.22 -7.19
N GLN A 348 18.22 7.80 -8.22
CA GLN A 348 17.74 6.92 -9.28
C GLN A 348 17.17 5.61 -8.72
N GLY A 349 16.01 5.19 -9.18
CA GLY A 349 15.32 3.97 -8.75
C GLY A 349 14.58 4.07 -7.42
N LYS A 350 14.88 5.05 -6.56
CA LYS A 350 14.27 5.14 -5.23
C LYS A 350 12.80 5.58 -5.30
N SER A 351 12.46 6.45 -6.25
CA SER A 351 11.08 6.90 -6.50
C SER A 351 10.19 5.74 -6.95
N GLY A 352 10.69 4.91 -7.89
CA GLY A 352 10.00 3.69 -8.30
C GLY A 352 9.85 2.66 -7.17
N GLN A 353 10.89 2.44 -6.37
CA GLN A 353 10.83 1.52 -5.21
C GLN A 353 9.81 1.98 -4.17
N SER A 354 9.79 3.27 -3.84
CA SER A 354 8.88 3.83 -2.84
C SER A 354 7.43 3.75 -3.33
N CYS A 355 7.19 4.04 -4.61
CA CYS A 355 5.88 3.85 -5.24
C CYS A 355 5.45 2.38 -5.23
N ARG A 356 6.37 1.44 -5.51
CA ARG A 356 6.05 0.00 -5.46
C ARG A 356 5.68 -0.44 -4.05
N GLN A 357 6.45 -0.02 -3.05
CA GLN A 357 6.14 -0.32 -1.65
C GLN A 357 4.76 0.22 -1.25
N PHE A 358 4.44 1.46 -1.63
CA PHE A 358 3.11 2.05 -1.42
C PHE A 358 2.00 1.18 -2.03
N ILE A 359 2.15 0.78 -3.29
CA ILE A 359 1.20 -0.09 -3.98
C ILE A 359 1.04 -1.44 -3.26
N ASP A 360 2.16 -2.07 -2.89
CA ASP A 360 2.16 -3.40 -2.26
C ASP A 360 1.53 -3.35 -0.85
N ASN A 361 1.79 -2.29 -0.08
CA ASN A 361 1.17 -2.07 1.22
C ASN A 361 -0.36 -1.98 1.12
N VAL A 362 -0.86 -1.18 0.17
CA VAL A 362 -2.30 -0.97 -0.03
C VAL A 362 -2.98 -2.21 -0.64
N LEU A 363 -2.28 -2.96 -1.49
CA LEU A 363 -2.80 -4.18 -2.11
C LEU A 363 -2.84 -5.40 -1.16
N SER A 364 -2.24 -5.31 0.01
CA SER A 364 -2.16 -6.40 0.98
C SER A 364 -3.54 -7.05 1.22
N PRO A 365 -3.73 -8.35 0.94
CA PRO A 365 -5.03 -9.02 1.07
C PRO A 365 -5.48 -9.17 2.54
N ARG A 366 -4.63 -8.77 3.48
CA ARG A 366 -4.86 -8.88 4.92
C ARG A 366 -5.59 -7.70 5.52
N ALA A 367 -5.75 -6.62 4.78
CA ALA A 367 -6.41 -5.41 5.24
C ALA A 367 -7.32 -4.84 4.16
N ILE A 368 -8.32 -4.08 4.61
CA ILE A 368 -8.99 -3.15 3.73
C ILE A 368 -8.02 -2.00 3.46
N GLY A 369 -7.69 -1.77 2.19
CA GLY A 369 -6.73 -0.77 1.77
C GLY A 369 -7.41 0.45 1.13
N PHE A 370 -6.99 1.64 1.50
CA PHE A 370 -7.30 2.85 0.73
C PHE A 370 -6.02 3.63 0.43
N GLY A 371 -5.62 3.64 -0.83
CA GLY A 371 -4.43 4.34 -1.30
C GLY A 371 -4.82 5.63 -2.02
N THR A 372 -4.21 6.75 -1.67
CA THR A 372 -4.40 8.00 -2.43
C THR A 372 -3.11 8.46 -3.08
N ILE A 373 -3.23 9.02 -4.28
CA ILE A 373 -2.13 9.69 -4.97
C ILE A 373 -2.57 11.14 -5.18
N ASP A 374 -2.06 12.03 -4.33
CA ASP A 374 -2.37 13.46 -4.40
C ASP A 374 -1.45 14.16 -5.42
N ASP A 375 -1.98 15.18 -6.09
CA ASP A 375 -1.32 15.87 -7.21
C ASP A 375 -0.72 14.89 -8.25
N ILE A 376 -1.51 13.93 -8.74
CA ILE A 376 -1.05 12.92 -9.71
C ILE A 376 -0.45 13.55 -10.98
N ASP A 377 -0.89 14.75 -11.36
CA ASP A 377 -0.32 15.54 -12.46
C ASP A 377 1.11 16.04 -12.21
N GLN A 378 1.54 16.10 -10.95
CA GLN A 378 2.91 16.41 -10.55
C GLN A 378 3.71 15.15 -10.21
N VAL A 379 3.05 14.07 -9.79
CA VAL A 379 3.70 12.82 -9.39
C VAL A 379 4.02 11.90 -10.58
N ALA A 380 3.12 11.85 -11.56
CA ALA A 380 3.27 11.04 -12.76
C ALA A 380 3.51 11.93 -13.98
N ALA A 381 4.46 11.53 -14.82
CA ALA A 381 4.84 12.26 -16.03
C ALA A 381 3.99 11.82 -17.23
N ARG A 382 3.64 12.78 -18.09
CA ARG A 382 3.15 12.46 -19.43
C ARG A 382 4.31 11.94 -20.27
N ARG A 383 4.08 10.88 -21.06
CA ARG A 383 5.13 10.22 -21.87
C ARG A 383 5.86 11.12 -22.86
N SER A 384 5.22 12.19 -23.32
CA SER A 384 5.78 13.15 -24.28
C SER A 384 6.45 14.35 -23.63
N ASP A 385 6.53 14.39 -22.29
CA ASP A 385 7.11 15.52 -21.57
C ASP A 385 8.61 15.33 -21.33
N ASP A 386 9.42 15.88 -22.23
CA ASP A 386 10.89 15.85 -22.14
C ASP A 386 11.44 16.64 -20.93
N ARG A 387 10.59 17.40 -20.22
CA ARG A 387 10.97 18.17 -19.03
C ARG A 387 10.69 17.44 -17.72
N ALA A 388 10.04 16.29 -17.77
CA ALA A 388 9.74 15.51 -16.58
C ALA A 388 11.00 14.83 -16.01
N SER A 389 11.03 14.67 -14.69
CA SER A 389 12.14 14.02 -13.99
C SER A 389 12.13 12.50 -14.21
N ALA A 390 13.32 11.88 -14.12
CA ALA A 390 13.46 10.43 -14.15
C ALA A 390 12.59 9.74 -13.08
N GLY A 391 12.49 10.32 -11.88
CA GLY A 391 11.66 9.80 -10.80
C GLY A 391 10.17 9.76 -11.14
N GLN A 392 9.64 10.79 -11.82
CA GLN A 392 8.23 10.81 -12.25
C GLN A 392 7.97 9.74 -13.33
N HIS A 393 8.91 9.52 -14.25
CA HIS A 393 8.79 8.44 -15.25
C HIS A 393 8.83 7.04 -14.60
N GLU A 394 9.71 6.82 -13.61
CA GLU A 394 9.76 5.58 -12.84
C GLU A 394 8.43 5.31 -12.13
N ILE A 395 7.88 6.31 -11.43
CA ILE A 395 6.59 6.22 -10.74
C ILE A 395 5.47 5.89 -11.73
N THR A 396 5.43 6.59 -12.88
CA THR A 396 4.45 6.34 -13.95
C THR A 396 4.51 4.88 -14.40
N GLY A 397 5.71 4.33 -14.61
CA GLY A 397 5.90 2.93 -14.98
C GLY A 397 5.35 1.95 -13.93
N VAL A 398 5.57 2.24 -12.65
CA VAL A 398 5.03 1.43 -11.54
C VAL A 398 3.51 1.48 -11.49
N LEU A 399 2.90 2.67 -11.53
CA LEU A 399 1.45 2.84 -11.50
C LEU A 399 0.77 2.16 -12.70
N MET A 400 1.35 2.28 -13.89
CA MET A 400 0.87 1.59 -15.09
C MET A 400 0.88 0.06 -14.94
N SER A 401 1.92 -0.48 -14.30
CA SER A 401 2.03 -1.90 -14.00
C SER A 401 1.04 -2.33 -12.89
N ALA A 402 0.78 -1.48 -11.91
CA ALA A 402 -0.09 -1.78 -10.78
C ALA A 402 -1.57 -1.70 -11.11
N PHE A 403 -2.00 -0.78 -11.97
CA PHE A 403 -3.43 -0.56 -12.24
C PHE A 403 -3.97 -1.35 -13.43
N SER A 404 -3.10 -1.95 -14.25
CA SER A 404 -3.55 -2.85 -15.33
C SER A 404 -2.47 -3.83 -15.80
N GLY A 405 -1.45 -4.11 -14.99
CA GLY A 405 -0.40 -5.05 -15.38
C GLY A 405 -0.95 -6.47 -15.43
N ALA A 406 -0.38 -7.31 -16.30
CA ALA A 406 -0.79 -8.71 -16.48
C ALA A 406 -0.74 -9.55 -15.18
N MET A 407 0.02 -9.09 -14.18
CA MET A 407 0.20 -9.77 -12.89
C MET A 407 -0.64 -9.17 -11.75
N THR A 408 -1.39 -8.10 -11.99
CA THR A 408 -2.20 -7.47 -10.93
C THR A 408 -3.48 -8.26 -10.75
N VAL A 409 -3.70 -8.75 -9.52
CA VAL A 409 -4.95 -9.43 -9.14
C VAL A 409 -5.78 -8.49 -8.29
N VAL A 410 -6.88 -7.99 -8.88
CA VAL A 410 -7.87 -7.17 -8.16
C VAL A 410 -8.76 -8.10 -7.33
N ARG A 411 -8.58 -8.08 -6.02
CA ARG A 411 -9.35 -8.89 -5.05
C ARG A 411 -10.57 -8.15 -4.49
N GLY A 412 -10.57 -6.83 -4.57
CA GLY A 412 -11.63 -5.97 -4.06
C GLY A 412 -11.53 -5.65 -2.56
N ASN A 413 -10.35 -5.85 -1.96
CA ASN A 413 -10.02 -5.38 -0.60
C ASN A 413 -9.51 -3.94 -0.57
N CYS A 414 -9.12 -3.37 -1.71
CA CYS A 414 -8.59 -2.01 -1.74
C CYS A 414 -9.04 -1.20 -2.94
N SER A 415 -8.91 0.12 -2.83
CA SER A 415 -9.14 1.07 -3.91
C SER A 415 -8.08 2.17 -3.92
N PHE A 416 -7.78 2.68 -5.11
CA PHE A 416 -6.83 3.76 -5.34
C PHE A 416 -7.51 5.01 -5.89
N GLY A 417 -7.41 6.12 -5.17
CA GLY A 417 -7.88 7.44 -5.60
C GLY A 417 -6.73 8.31 -6.11
N MET A 418 -6.76 8.68 -7.38
CA MET A 418 -5.81 9.62 -7.99
C MET A 418 -6.43 11.02 -8.04
N PHE A 419 -5.82 12.01 -7.41
CA PHE A 419 -6.38 13.36 -7.33
C PHE A 419 -5.53 14.35 -8.12
N SER A 420 -6.18 15.18 -8.93
CA SER A 420 -5.49 16.15 -9.79
C SER A 420 -6.16 17.52 -9.79
N ASN A 421 -5.34 18.55 -9.94
CA ASN A 421 -5.80 19.90 -10.26
C ASN A 421 -5.95 20.12 -11.78
N TYR A 422 -5.20 19.37 -12.59
CA TYR A 422 -5.10 19.51 -14.04
C TYR A 422 -5.15 18.13 -14.72
N PRO A 423 -6.35 17.53 -14.87
CA PRO A 423 -6.52 16.18 -15.40
C PRO A 423 -5.96 16.01 -16.83
N GLU A 424 -5.81 17.08 -17.59
CA GLU A 424 -5.18 17.13 -18.91
C GLU A 424 -3.66 16.89 -18.89
N ASN A 425 -3.01 17.13 -17.75
CA ASN A 425 -1.58 16.93 -17.56
C ASN A 425 -1.25 15.49 -17.15
N VAL A 426 -2.24 14.73 -16.69
CA VAL A 426 -2.11 13.31 -16.34
C VAL A 426 -1.98 12.47 -17.61
N ASP A 427 -1.08 11.47 -17.58
CA ASP A 427 -0.85 10.55 -18.69
C ASP A 427 -2.16 9.91 -19.18
N ASP A 428 -2.35 9.92 -20.50
CA ASP A 428 -3.58 9.44 -21.14
C ASP A 428 -3.88 7.98 -20.79
N ALA A 429 -2.85 7.14 -20.62
CA ALA A 429 -3.03 5.73 -20.30
C ALA A 429 -3.33 5.50 -18.81
N LEU A 430 -2.90 6.38 -17.90
CA LEU A 430 -3.36 6.34 -16.51
C LEU A 430 -4.80 6.81 -16.40
N ARG A 431 -5.17 7.87 -17.12
CA ARG A 431 -6.55 8.38 -17.17
C ARG A 431 -7.54 7.32 -17.67
N GLN A 432 -7.19 6.62 -18.74
CA GLN A 432 -8.02 5.53 -19.31
C GLN A 432 -8.12 4.28 -18.41
N ARG A 433 -7.26 4.15 -17.39
CA ARG A 433 -7.27 3.03 -16.44
C ARG A 433 -8.08 3.32 -15.18
N ALA A 434 -8.52 4.55 -14.98
CA ALA A 434 -9.44 4.87 -13.90
C ALA A 434 -10.82 4.29 -14.23
N GLY A 435 -11.37 3.48 -13.33
CA GLY A 435 -12.72 2.92 -13.45
C GLY A 435 -13.83 3.97 -13.27
N ALA A 436 -13.53 5.10 -12.64
CA ALA A 436 -14.44 6.23 -12.51
C ALA A 436 -13.70 7.57 -12.54
N ARG A 437 -14.43 8.62 -12.89
CA ARG A 437 -14.00 10.01 -12.77
C ARG A 437 -15.00 10.79 -11.94
N TRP A 438 -14.53 11.42 -10.88
CA TRP A 438 -15.31 12.21 -9.94
C TRP A 438 -14.94 13.67 -10.08
N LEU A 439 -15.93 14.46 -10.46
CA LEU A 439 -15.77 15.90 -10.53
C LEU A 439 -15.91 16.49 -9.13
N VAL A 440 -14.89 17.23 -8.70
CA VAL A 440 -14.77 17.85 -7.38
C VAL A 440 -14.73 19.37 -7.56
N ASP A 441 -15.88 19.96 -7.85
CA ASP A 441 -16.02 21.41 -8.14
C ASP A 441 -16.15 22.28 -6.87
N GLY A 442 -16.34 21.67 -5.70
CA GLY A 442 -16.57 22.36 -4.44
C GLY A 442 -17.99 22.94 -4.33
N PRO A 443 -18.19 23.99 -3.51
CA PRO A 443 -19.48 24.64 -3.35
C PRO A 443 -19.90 25.38 -4.63
N GLN A 444 -21.14 25.18 -5.09
CA GLN A 444 -21.65 25.76 -6.35
C GLN A 444 -22.82 26.71 -6.14
N THR A 445 -23.69 26.39 -5.17
CA THR A 445 -24.92 27.15 -4.93
C THR A 445 -24.74 28.18 -3.82
N ARG A 446 -25.61 29.19 -3.78
CA ARG A 446 -25.66 30.15 -2.66
C ARG A 446 -25.72 29.44 -1.31
N ASP A 447 -26.49 28.35 -1.24
CA ASP A 447 -26.71 27.60 -0.02
C ASP A 447 -25.44 26.85 0.41
N ASP A 448 -24.67 26.29 -0.54
CA ASP A 448 -23.32 25.76 -0.29
C ASP A 448 -22.36 26.84 0.26
N TYR A 449 -22.38 28.05 -0.31
CA TYR A 449 -21.53 29.14 0.17
C TYR A 449 -21.88 29.59 1.59
N ILE A 450 -23.15 29.48 2.00
CA ILE A 450 -23.57 29.74 3.38
C ILE A 450 -23.09 28.62 4.30
N ASP A 451 -23.25 27.35 3.89
CA ASP A 451 -22.83 26.18 4.66
C ASP A 451 -21.30 26.16 4.89
N ILE A 452 -20.49 26.41 3.85
CA ILE A 452 -19.03 26.44 3.98
C ILE A 452 -18.56 27.60 4.84
N PHE A 453 -19.20 28.78 4.73
CA PHE A 453 -18.87 29.92 5.57
C PHE A 453 -19.20 29.63 7.03
N ALA A 454 -20.36 29.06 7.32
CA ALA A 454 -20.75 28.66 8.67
C ALA A 454 -19.80 27.60 9.26
N LEU A 455 -19.39 26.62 8.46
CA LEU A 455 -18.42 25.60 8.87
C LEU A 455 -17.07 26.23 9.23
N LEU A 456 -16.54 27.11 8.38
CA LEU A 456 -15.23 27.75 8.58
C LEU A 456 -15.22 28.84 9.65
N ALA A 457 -16.32 29.58 9.81
CA ALA A 457 -16.47 30.59 10.86
C ALA A 457 -16.52 29.95 12.27
N GLY A 458 -16.88 28.66 12.34
CA GLY A 458 -16.94 27.90 13.58
C GLY A 458 -18.00 28.45 14.55
N LYS A 459 -17.88 28.10 15.83
CA LYS A 459 -18.89 28.46 16.85
C LYS A 459 -18.58 29.76 17.61
N ASN A 460 -17.48 30.44 17.28
CA ASN A 460 -16.98 31.62 18.00
C ASN A 460 -17.59 32.96 17.50
N HIS A 461 -18.85 32.95 17.11
CA HIS A 461 -19.57 34.16 16.71
C HIS A 461 -21.07 34.04 17.04
N LYS A 462 -21.80 35.17 17.00
CA LYS A 462 -23.26 35.23 17.25
C LYS A 462 -24.06 35.68 16.03
N ILE A 463 -23.49 35.49 14.84
CA ILE A 463 -24.12 35.92 13.57
C ILE A 463 -25.25 34.93 13.25
N PRO A 464 -26.52 35.38 13.12
CA PRO A 464 -27.63 34.50 12.80
C PRO A 464 -27.61 34.06 11.32
N LEU A 465 -28.07 32.84 11.03
CA LEU A 465 -28.09 32.25 9.69
C LEU A 465 -29.13 32.88 8.74
N GLY A 466 -30.11 33.61 9.29
CA GLY A 466 -31.23 34.14 8.52
C GLY A 466 -32.19 33.04 8.05
N LYS A 467 -32.77 33.19 6.86
CA LYS A 467 -33.63 32.18 6.22
C LYS A 467 -32.75 31.13 5.51
N HIS A 468 -32.07 30.31 6.28
CA HIS A 468 -31.23 29.21 5.80
C HIS A 468 -31.28 28.05 6.78
N GLU A 469 -31.42 26.84 6.27
CA GLU A 469 -31.32 25.61 7.06
C GLU A 469 -29.97 24.97 6.76
N LEU A 470 -29.08 24.93 7.76
CA LEU A 470 -27.73 24.42 7.59
C LEU A 470 -27.75 22.98 7.10
N TYR A 471 -26.99 22.70 6.05
CA TYR A 471 -26.77 21.38 5.46
C TYR A 471 -27.98 20.70 4.82
N ALA A 472 -29.15 21.36 4.74
CA ALA A 472 -30.33 20.78 4.09
C ALA A 472 -30.09 20.49 2.59
N ALA A 473 -29.30 21.33 1.91
CA ALA A 473 -28.91 21.12 0.52
C ALA A 473 -27.90 19.96 0.34
N GLN A 474 -27.34 19.44 1.44
CA GLN A 474 -26.33 18.37 1.41
C GLN A 474 -26.95 16.96 1.40
N GLU A 475 -28.28 16.83 1.50
CA GLU A 475 -28.99 15.55 1.37
C GLU A 475 -28.89 14.99 -0.06
N ILE A 476 -28.39 13.75 -0.18
CA ILE A 476 -27.74 13.21 -1.38
C ILE A 476 -28.74 12.72 -2.46
N GLN A 477 -30.00 12.47 -2.10
CA GLN A 477 -30.92 11.59 -2.85
C GLN A 477 -31.42 12.08 -4.23
N ARG A 478 -31.33 13.38 -4.58
CA ARG A 478 -32.09 13.94 -5.73
C ARG A 478 -31.30 14.29 -6.99
N ALA A 479 -29.97 14.18 -6.98
CA ALA A 479 -29.14 14.75 -8.06
C ALA A 479 -28.75 13.78 -9.19
N VAL A 480 -28.88 12.45 -8.98
CA VAL A 480 -28.31 11.44 -9.90
C VAL A 480 -29.22 11.13 -11.08
N ASP A 481 -30.54 11.05 -10.88
CA ASP A 481 -31.49 10.64 -11.92
C ASP A 481 -31.55 11.61 -13.13
N THR A 482 -31.41 12.92 -12.88
CA THR A 482 -31.54 13.96 -13.91
C THR A 482 -30.35 14.00 -14.89
N ALA A 483 -29.18 13.45 -14.52
CA ALA A 483 -27.99 13.48 -15.37
C ALA A 483 -28.01 12.41 -16.46
N TYR A 484 -28.62 11.24 -16.21
CA TYR A 484 -28.60 10.11 -17.14
C TYR A 484 -29.63 10.24 -18.28
N GLU A 485 -30.75 10.92 -18.06
CA GLU A 485 -31.77 11.14 -19.09
C GLU A 485 -31.22 11.88 -20.32
N GLN A 486 -30.20 12.74 -20.12
CA GLN A 486 -29.57 13.58 -21.15
C GLN A 486 -28.76 12.79 -22.19
N HIS A 487 -28.47 11.51 -21.95
CA HIS A 487 -27.71 10.64 -22.86
C HIS A 487 -28.58 9.68 -23.68
N SER A 488 -29.90 9.79 -23.55
CA SER A 488 -30.86 9.00 -24.35
C SER A 488 -30.75 9.28 -25.87
N LYS A 489 -30.12 10.41 -26.24
CA LYS A 489 -29.74 10.76 -27.60
C LYS A 489 -28.29 11.25 -27.64
N PRO A 490 -27.57 11.06 -28.77
CA PRO A 490 -26.27 11.68 -28.99
C PRO A 490 -26.34 13.20 -28.90
N GLN A 491 -25.22 13.81 -28.50
CA GLN A 491 -25.09 15.27 -28.39
C GLN A 491 -24.17 15.87 -29.47
N GLU A 492 -23.25 15.09 -30.02
CA GLU A 492 -22.35 15.56 -31.08
C GLU A 492 -22.96 15.34 -32.47
N ASP A 493 -22.90 16.36 -33.32
CA ASP A 493 -23.49 16.36 -34.68
C ASP A 493 -23.06 15.14 -35.53
N GLY A 494 -21.81 14.69 -35.36
CA GLY A 494 -21.26 13.55 -36.08
C GLY A 494 -21.91 12.23 -35.66
N LEU A 495 -22.12 12.02 -34.36
CA LEU A 495 -22.73 10.82 -33.81
C LEU A 495 -24.25 10.82 -33.99
N GLU A 496 -24.90 11.98 -33.88
CA GLU A 496 -26.34 12.13 -34.08
C GLU A 496 -26.76 11.61 -35.46
N ARG A 497 -26.02 11.94 -36.53
CA ARG A 497 -26.29 11.44 -37.89
C ARG A 497 -26.20 9.92 -38.00
N ILE A 498 -25.27 9.29 -37.27
CA ILE A 498 -25.10 7.84 -37.27
C ILE A 498 -26.28 7.19 -36.55
N TYR A 499 -26.65 7.74 -35.39
CA TYR A 499 -27.79 7.27 -34.60
C TYR A 499 -29.11 7.41 -35.35
N GLU A 500 -29.36 8.55 -36.01
CA GLU A 500 -30.55 8.74 -36.84
C GLU A 500 -30.61 7.75 -38.00
N ARG A 501 -29.49 7.50 -38.66
CA ARG A 501 -29.40 6.50 -39.74
C ARG A 501 -29.69 5.10 -39.23
N PHE A 502 -29.09 4.71 -38.10
CA PHE A 502 -29.34 3.42 -37.46
C PHE A 502 -30.81 3.26 -37.08
N MET A 503 -31.41 4.28 -36.44
CA MET A 503 -32.82 4.26 -36.05
C MET A 503 -33.76 4.19 -37.26
N LYS A 504 -33.38 4.79 -38.39
CA LYS A 504 -34.16 4.74 -39.64
C LYS A 504 -34.09 3.37 -40.33
N ASP A 505 -32.89 2.78 -40.41
CA ASP A 505 -32.65 1.55 -41.16
C ASP A 505 -33.01 0.30 -40.35
N ASN A 506 -32.84 0.34 -39.02
CA ASN A 506 -32.97 -0.83 -38.12
C ASN A 506 -34.07 -0.66 -37.05
N GLY A 507 -34.52 0.56 -36.77
CA GLY A 507 -35.45 0.85 -35.67
C GLY A 507 -34.78 0.84 -34.28
N ALA A 508 -35.61 0.89 -33.23
CA ALA A 508 -35.11 0.79 -31.86
C ALA A 508 -34.45 -0.59 -31.62
N PRO A 509 -33.22 -0.65 -31.08
CA PRO A 509 -32.49 -1.90 -30.94
C PRO A 509 -33.19 -2.82 -29.93
N LYS A 510 -33.20 -4.12 -30.22
CA LYS A 510 -33.87 -5.13 -29.37
C LYS A 510 -32.95 -6.31 -29.05
N THR A 511 -31.88 -6.48 -29.81
CA THR A 511 -30.97 -7.61 -29.73
C THR A 511 -29.51 -7.14 -29.62
N LEU A 512 -28.63 -8.05 -29.17
CA LEU A 512 -27.18 -7.80 -29.19
C LEU A 512 -26.64 -7.60 -30.61
N ALA A 513 -27.29 -8.19 -31.62
CA ALA A 513 -26.92 -7.96 -33.02
C ALA A 513 -27.16 -6.50 -33.42
N ASP A 514 -28.28 -5.91 -32.98
CA ASP A 514 -28.60 -4.49 -33.25
C ASP A 514 -27.58 -3.56 -32.60
N ILE A 515 -27.20 -3.83 -31.34
CA ILE A 515 -26.13 -3.09 -30.65
C ILE A 515 -24.81 -3.25 -31.40
N GLY A 516 -24.47 -4.46 -31.84
CA GLY A 516 -23.29 -4.74 -32.63
C GLY A 516 -23.26 -3.96 -33.95
N THR A 517 -24.39 -3.85 -34.64
CA THR A 517 -24.54 -3.04 -35.85
C THR A 517 -24.31 -1.56 -35.55
N TYR A 518 -24.92 -1.04 -34.48
CA TYR A 518 -24.74 0.36 -34.09
C TYR A 518 -23.27 0.70 -33.77
N LEU A 519 -22.63 -0.13 -32.94
CA LEU A 519 -21.20 0.01 -32.61
C LEU A 519 -20.31 -0.07 -33.87
N HIS A 520 -20.65 -0.93 -34.83
CA HIS A 520 -19.91 -1.04 -36.09
C HIS A 520 -20.05 0.21 -36.96
N MET A 521 -21.26 0.77 -37.06
CA MET A 521 -21.49 2.02 -37.80
C MET A 521 -20.71 3.19 -37.20
N ILE A 522 -20.58 3.26 -35.86
CA ILE A 522 -19.73 4.25 -35.19
C ILE A 522 -18.27 4.05 -35.60
N LYS A 523 -17.76 2.81 -35.56
CA LYS A 523 -16.37 2.47 -35.93
C LYS A 523 -16.02 2.78 -37.40
N GLU A 524 -16.98 2.68 -38.32
CA GLU A 524 -16.77 3.03 -39.73
C GLU A 524 -16.50 4.53 -39.92
N VAL A 525 -17.09 5.37 -39.07
CA VAL A 525 -16.93 6.83 -39.12
C VAL A 525 -15.79 7.32 -38.24
N GLU A 526 -15.61 6.73 -37.06
CA GLU A 526 -14.54 7.04 -36.11
C GLU A 526 -13.58 5.84 -35.94
N PRO A 527 -12.45 5.81 -36.68
CA PRO A 527 -11.51 4.70 -36.62
C PRO A 527 -10.86 4.47 -35.24
N ARG A 528 -10.86 5.45 -34.32
CA ARG A 528 -10.33 5.31 -32.96
C ARG A 528 -11.27 4.53 -32.03
N PHE A 529 -12.55 4.35 -32.40
CA PHE A 529 -13.55 3.59 -31.64
C PHE A 529 -13.31 2.06 -31.72
N THR A 530 -12.20 1.58 -31.14
CA THR A 530 -11.72 0.19 -31.27
C THR A 530 -12.35 -0.75 -30.23
N GLY A 531 -11.93 -2.02 -30.22
CA GLY A 531 -12.38 -3.00 -29.20
C GLY A 531 -12.14 -2.57 -27.74
N ARG A 532 -11.18 -1.66 -27.49
CA ARG A 532 -11.00 -1.03 -26.16
C ARG A 532 -12.19 -0.14 -25.78
N ALA A 533 -12.72 0.63 -26.73
CA ALA A 533 -13.91 1.46 -26.50
C ALA A 533 -15.13 0.59 -26.16
N ILE A 534 -15.33 -0.51 -26.90
CA ILE A 534 -16.43 -1.47 -26.62
C ILE A 534 -16.28 -2.07 -25.22
N LYS A 535 -15.07 -2.46 -24.82
CA LYS A 535 -14.78 -2.94 -23.47
C LYS A 535 -15.13 -1.87 -22.43
N ASN A 536 -14.68 -0.63 -22.61
CA ASN A 536 -14.94 0.47 -21.68
C ASN A 536 -16.43 0.78 -21.53
N VAL A 537 -17.18 0.80 -22.64
CA VAL A 537 -18.65 0.94 -22.61
C VAL A 537 -19.29 -0.22 -21.85
N THR A 538 -18.87 -1.45 -22.10
CA THR A 538 -19.39 -2.63 -21.40
C THR A 538 -19.11 -2.57 -19.89
N ASP A 539 -17.90 -2.13 -19.51
CA ASP A 539 -17.51 -1.95 -18.12
C ASP A 539 -18.33 -0.83 -17.45
N ALA A 540 -18.61 0.26 -18.17
CA ALA A 540 -19.47 1.35 -17.70
C ALA A 540 -20.93 0.89 -17.49
N ILE A 541 -21.49 0.10 -18.41
CA ILE A 541 -22.84 -0.47 -18.25
C ILE A 541 -22.88 -1.40 -17.04
N LYS A 542 -21.86 -2.26 -16.86
CA LYS A 542 -21.77 -3.12 -15.67
C LYS A 542 -21.67 -2.28 -14.39
N MET A 543 -20.88 -1.22 -14.39
CA MET A 543 -20.76 -0.32 -13.24
C MET A 543 -22.09 0.37 -12.92
N ARG A 544 -22.84 0.79 -13.95
CA ARG A 544 -24.15 1.42 -13.80
C ARG A 544 -25.25 0.45 -13.37
N ALA A 545 -25.25 -0.78 -13.89
CA ALA A 545 -26.17 -1.84 -13.44
C ALA A 545 -25.90 -2.26 -11.98
N MET A 546 -24.65 -2.07 -11.54
CA MET A 546 -24.21 -2.24 -10.15
C MET A 546 -24.21 -0.91 -9.39
N ASP A 547 -24.92 0.11 -9.90
CA ASP A 547 -25.17 1.38 -9.22
C ASP A 547 -26.31 1.28 -8.21
N ILE A 548 -26.11 0.39 -7.23
CA ILE A 548 -27.07 0.05 -6.21
C ILE A 548 -26.81 0.82 -4.91
N GLU A 549 -27.88 1.20 -4.23
CA GLU A 549 -27.81 1.77 -2.89
C GLU A 549 -27.76 0.63 -1.87
N LEU A 550 -26.62 0.48 -1.20
CA LEU A 550 -26.44 -0.53 -0.17
C LEU A 550 -27.07 -0.05 1.14
N PRO A 551 -28.00 -0.81 1.77
CA PRO A 551 -28.70 -0.40 2.98
C PRO A 551 -27.75 -0.06 4.13
N ASP A 552 -28.02 1.01 4.88
CA ASP A 552 -27.20 1.40 6.04
C ASP A 552 -27.20 0.33 7.14
N GLU A 553 -28.33 -0.36 7.33
CA GLU A 553 -28.51 -1.44 8.31
C GLU A 553 -27.47 -2.58 8.16
N TRP A 554 -26.94 -2.79 6.95
CA TRP A 554 -25.91 -3.80 6.67
C TRP A 554 -24.56 -3.46 7.33
N PHE A 555 -24.33 -2.19 7.64
CA PHE A 555 -23.06 -1.67 8.15
C PHE A 555 -23.17 -1.11 9.57
N GLU A 556 -24.39 -1.03 10.14
CA GLU A 556 -24.60 -0.75 11.56
C GLU A 556 -24.36 -2.01 12.43
N ALA A 557 -24.73 -3.19 11.93
CA ALA A 557 -24.54 -4.47 12.59
C ALA A 557 -23.72 -5.43 11.69
N PRO A 558 -22.50 -5.85 12.10
CA PRO A 558 -21.64 -6.71 11.27
C PRO A 558 -22.30 -7.99 10.77
N GLU A 559 -23.15 -8.59 11.57
CA GLU A 559 -23.83 -9.86 11.31
C GLU A 559 -24.93 -9.74 10.25
N ALA A 560 -25.41 -8.51 10.01
CA ALA A 560 -26.41 -8.22 8.98
C ALA A 560 -25.85 -8.39 7.56
N PHE A 561 -24.54 -8.20 7.36
CA PHE A 561 -23.90 -8.35 6.06
C PHE A 561 -22.40 -8.67 6.11
N MET A 562 -21.61 -7.87 6.85
CA MET A 562 -20.14 -7.94 6.84
C MET A 562 -19.59 -9.33 7.24
N HIS A 563 -20.16 -9.99 8.24
CA HIS A 563 -19.72 -11.32 8.72
C HIS A 563 -20.43 -12.49 8.04
N LYS A 564 -21.29 -12.24 7.05
CA LYS A 564 -21.93 -13.31 6.28
C LYS A 564 -20.93 -14.01 5.37
N SER A 565 -21.29 -15.23 4.94
CA SER A 565 -20.49 -15.96 3.97
C SER A 565 -20.42 -15.21 2.64
N TYR A 566 -19.34 -15.44 1.87
CA TYR A 566 -19.19 -14.88 0.52
C TYR A 566 -20.43 -15.12 -0.36
N ASP A 567 -20.98 -16.34 -0.33
CA ASP A 567 -22.10 -16.70 -1.20
C ASP A 567 -23.41 -15.99 -0.78
N ASP A 568 -23.62 -15.78 0.53
CA ASP A 568 -24.75 -14.98 1.03
C ASP A 568 -24.60 -13.50 0.68
N LYS A 569 -23.41 -12.91 0.88
CA LYS A 569 -23.12 -11.51 0.50
C LYS A 569 -23.37 -11.30 -0.98
N LYS A 570 -22.90 -12.24 -1.83
CA LYS A 570 -23.10 -12.20 -3.27
C LYS A 570 -24.58 -12.24 -3.63
N ALA A 571 -25.35 -13.15 -3.05
CA ALA A 571 -26.79 -13.25 -3.30
C ALA A 571 -27.53 -11.97 -2.90
N MET A 572 -27.22 -11.41 -1.71
CA MET A 572 -27.81 -10.16 -1.24
C MET A 572 -27.49 -8.96 -2.17
N ILE A 573 -26.27 -8.89 -2.70
CA ILE A 573 -25.89 -7.87 -3.69
C ILE A 573 -26.58 -8.11 -5.04
N GLU A 574 -26.68 -9.35 -5.50
CA GLU A 574 -27.36 -9.71 -6.75
C GLU A 574 -28.84 -9.34 -6.73
N GLU A 575 -29.52 -9.46 -5.59
CA GLU A 575 -30.93 -9.07 -5.43
C GLU A 575 -31.17 -7.57 -5.62
N LEU A 576 -30.20 -6.72 -5.25
CA LEU A 576 -30.29 -5.27 -5.41
C LEU A 576 -29.95 -4.82 -6.83
N ARG A 577 -29.33 -5.69 -7.64
CA ARG A 577 -28.82 -5.36 -8.97
C ARG A 577 -29.93 -4.83 -9.88
N GLY A 578 -29.71 -3.64 -10.44
CA GLY A 578 -30.61 -3.07 -11.44
C GLY A 578 -30.61 -3.86 -12.75
N PRO A 579 -31.67 -3.75 -13.56
CA PRO A 579 -31.74 -4.44 -14.84
C PRO A 579 -30.62 -3.95 -15.77
N PHE A 580 -29.92 -4.90 -16.41
CA PHE A 580 -29.13 -4.61 -17.60
C PHE A 580 -30.12 -4.49 -18.77
N ASP A 581 -30.65 -3.29 -18.98
CA ASP A 581 -31.63 -3.04 -20.03
C ASP A 581 -31.02 -2.38 -21.28
N MET A 582 -31.78 -2.41 -22.37
CA MET A 582 -31.33 -1.91 -23.67
C MET A 582 -31.15 -0.38 -23.66
N GLU A 583 -31.95 0.33 -22.87
CA GLU A 583 -31.89 1.79 -22.78
C GLU A 583 -30.56 2.23 -22.17
N MET A 584 -30.15 1.60 -21.08
CA MET A 584 -28.85 1.81 -20.44
C MET A 584 -27.70 1.55 -21.41
N VAL A 585 -27.77 0.47 -22.19
CA VAL A 585 -26.73 0.15 -23.17
C VAL A 585 -26.60 1.27 -24.20
N ILE A 586 -27.71 1.76 -24.77
CA ILE A 586 -27.67 2.85 -25.75
C ILE A 586 -27.11 4.12 -25.14
N GLN A 587 -27.56 4.49 -23.94
CA GLN A 587 -27.11 5.69 -23.24
C GLN A 587 -25.59 5.67 -23.01
N GLU A 588 -25.05 4.53 -22.58
CA GLU A 588 -23.60 4.38 -22.36
C GLU A 588 -22.78 4.35 -23.65
N VAL A 589 -23.31 3.72 -24.71
CA VAL A 589 -22.69 3.78 -26.04
C VAL A 589 -22.63 5.23 -26.54
N ASN A 590 -23.74 5.96 -26.45
CA ASN A 590 -23.83 7.36 -26.88
C ASN A 590 -22.88 8.23 -26.06
N ARG A 591 -22.91 8.12 -24.73
CA ARG A 591 -22.04 8.90 -23.83
C ARG A 591 -20.56 8.72 -24.15
N TYR A 592 -20.11 7.48 -24.36
CA TYR A 592 -18.72 7.21 -24.67
C TYR A 592 -18.35 7.68 -26.08
N ALA A 593 -19.19 7.40 -27.08
CA ALA A 593 -18.94 7.80 -28.45
C ALA A 593 -18.95 9.33 -28.61
N ASP A 594 -19.89 10.05 -28.00
CA ASP A 594 -19.93 11.52 -27.95
C ASP A 594 -18.61 12.07 -27.40
N SER A 595 -18.05 11.43 -26.35
CA SER A 595 -16.76 11.85 -25.82
C SER A 595 -15.62 11.67 -26.83
N GLU A 596 -15.58 10.56 -27.58
CA GLU A 596 -14.55 10.32 -28.60
C GLU A 596 -14.65 11.32 -29.76
N PHE A 597 -15.86 11.59 -30.26
CA PHE A 597 -16.12 12.60 -31.30
C PHE A 597 -15.76 14.01 -30.82
N ARG A 598 -16.07 14.34 -29.57
CA ARG A 598 -15.66 15.62 -28.98
C ARG A 598 -14.15 15.77 -28.90
N TYR A 599 -13.42 14.69 -28.64
CA TYR A 599 -11.95 14.72 -28.60
C TYR A 599 -11.31 14.79 -29.98
N SER A 600 -11.92 14.20 -31.03
CA SER A 600 -11.44 14.39 -32.40
C SER A 600 -11.60 15.84 -32.83
N ASP A 601 -12.79 16.41 -32.62
CA ASP A 601 -13.11 17.75 -33.10
C ASP A 601 -12.32 18.82 -32.33
N ARG A 602 -12.22 18.67 -31.00
CA ARG A 602 -11.41 19.59 -30.17
C ARG A 602 -9.90 19.46 -30.38
N ALA A 603 -9.37 18.31 -30.78
CA ALA A 603 -7.93 18.19 -31.03
C ALA A 603 -7.52 18.99 -32.26
N ASP A 604 -8.35 18.96 -33.30
CA ASP A 604 -8.15 19.73 -34.52
C ASP A 604 -8.43 21.23 -34.27
N ASP A 605 -9.52 21.57 -33.57
CA ASP A 605 -9.85 22.95 -33.21
C ASP A 605 -8.81 23.57 -32.26
N ALA A 606 -8.31 22.84 -31.26
CA ALA A 606 -7.29 23.34 -30.35
C ALA A 606 -5.91 23.45 -31.02
N ALA A 607 -5.63 22.66 -32.07
CA ALA A 607 -4.46 22.85 -32.91
C ALA A 607 -4.61 24.13 -33.75
N VAL A 608 -5.77 24.35 -34.34
CA VAL A 608 -6.10 25.56 -35.11
C VAL A 608 -6.08 26.80 -34.22
N GLU A 609 -6.71 26.77 -33.03
CA GLU A 609 -6.71 27.87 -32.07
C GLU A 609 -5.31 28.17 -31.54
N ARG A 610 -4.46 27.16 -31.32
CA ARG A 610 -3.04 27.40 -30.98
C ARG A 610 -2.32 28.13 -32.10
N VAL A 611 -2.50 27.69 -33.34
CA VAL A 611 -1.90 28.36 -34.51
C VAL A 611 -2.42 29.80 -34.61
N ILE A 612 -3.72 30.03 -34.44
CA ILE A 612 -4.32 31.38 -34.44
C ILE A 612 -3.77 32.23 -33.30
N ARG A 613 -3.67 31.67 -32.09
CA ARG A 613 -3.16 32.38 -30.90
C ARG A 613 -1.68 32.73 -31.07
N ASP A 614 -0.85 31.82 -31.56
CA ASP A 614 0.56 32.07 -31.83
C ASP A 614 0.74 33.12 -32.93
N GLN A 615 -0.08 33.08 -33.99
CA GLN A 615 -0.06 34.13 -35.01
C GLN A 615 -0.52 35.48 -34.46
N ARG A 616 -1.57 35.54 -33.62
CA ARG A 616 -1.99 36.79 -32.95
C ARG A 616 -0.91 37.34 -32.03
N ILE A 617 -0.23 36.49 -31.26
CA ILE A 617 0.89 36.88 -30.40
C ILE A 617 2.04 37.40 -31.27
N ARG A 618 2.35 36.75 -32.40
CA ARG A 618 3.38 37.18 -33.33
C ARG A 618 3.06 38.51 -34.01
N GLU A 619 1.83 38.71 -34.46
CA GLU A 619 1.35 39.98 -35.02
C GLU A 619 1.39 41.11 -33.99
N ARG A 620 1.01 40.81 -32.74
CA ARG A 620 1.10 41.77 -31.64
C ARG A 620 2.56 42.11 -31.33
N ALA A 621 3.44 41.11 -31.26
CA ALA A 621 4.86 41.30 -31.06
C ALA A 621 5.45 42.15 -32.20
N ILE A 622 5.13 41.87 -33.47
CA ILE A 622 5.58 42.70 -34.61
C ILE A 622 5.12 44.15 -34.45
N ARG A 623 3.85 44.39 -34.07
CA ARG A 623 3.34 45.75 -33.82
C ARG A 623 4.07 46.45 -32.68
N GLU A 624 4.31 45.75 -31.57
CA GLU A 624 5.06 46.31 -30.43
C GLU A 624 6.53 46.59 -30.80
N ILE A 625 7.14 45.73 -31.61
CA ILE A 625 8.50 45.90 -32.15
C ILE A 625 8.57 47.12 -33.10
N GLU A 626 7.60 47.29 -33.99
CA GLU A 626 7.51 48.45 -34.89
C GLU A 626 7.30 49.75 -34.10
N ASP A 627 6.45 49.73 -33.08
CA ASP A 627 6.26 50.85 -32.16
C ASP A 627 7.56 51.18 -31.41
N MET A 628 8.27 50.17 -30.89
CA MET A 628 9.59 50.35 -30.27
C MET A 628 10.65 50.89 -31.24
N LYS A 629 10.65 50.46 -32.51
CA LYS A 629 11.54 51.00 -33.56
C LYS A 629 11.22 52.47 -33.83
N SER A 630 9.94 52.82 -33.94
CA SER A 630 9.49 54.19 -34.19
C SER A 630 9.87 55.15 -33.05
N LYS A 631 9.91 54.63 -31.82
CA LYS A 631 10.32 55.36 -30.60
C LYS A 631 11.81 55.31 -30.32
N GLY A 632 12.61 54.64 -31.15
CA GLY A 632 14.07 54.55 -30.99
C GLY A 632 14.54 53.64 -29.84
N HIS A 633 13.67 52.79 -29.31
CA HIS A 633 13.97 51.88 -28.19
C HIS A 633 14.36 50.46 -28.63
N TRP A 634 14.35 50.17 -29.93
CA TRP A 634 14.58 48.84 -30.50
C TRP A 634 16.07 48.42 -30.61
N GLY A 635 16.96 49.00 -29.80
CA GLY A 635 18.40 48.72 -29.91
C GLY A 635 19.22 49.14 -28.71
N GLY A 636 18.62 49.15 -27.52
CA GLY A 636 19.28 49.41 -26.24
C GLY A 636 19.37 48.15 -25.40
#